data_AF-A0A9Q0YDM6-F1
#
_entry.id   AF-A0A9Q0YDM6-F1
#
_cell.length_a   1.000
_cell.length_b   1.000
_cell.length_c   1.000
_cell.angle_alpha   90.00
_cell.angle_beta   90.00
_cell.angle_gamma   90.00
#
_symmetry.space_group_name_H-M   'P 1'
#
loop_
_entity.id
_entity.type
_entity.pdbx_description
1 polymer ?
#
loop_
_entity_poly.entity_id
_entity_poly.type
_entity_poly.pdbx_seq_one_letter_code
_entity_poly.pdbx_strand_id
1 'polypeptide(L)'
;MVLPIPSFHHFGGLSKVTGRIAVIISGTVIFGILIAVLLTWTPKAGQLWVMFVVPVLWGVAGAPWGTQINATYGSLFPSNQQAAFSNYRLWESMGFTLAFS
;
A
#
# COMPACT_ATOMS: atom_id res chain seq x y z
N MET A 1 22.94 34.30 3.66
CA MET A 1 21.99 34.57 2.57
C MET A 1 21.77 33.26 1.82
N VAL A 2 20.86 32.41 2.31
CA VAL A 2 20.58 31.09 1.73
C VAL A 2 19.35 31.26 0.85
N LEU A 3 19.49 31.04 -0.44
CA LEU A 3 18.39 31.16 -1.41
C LEU A 3 17.33 30.08 -1.14
N PRO A 4 16.03 30.42 -1.07
CA PRO A 4 14.97 29.43 -0.97
C PRO A 4 14.84 28.72 -2.33
N ILE A 5 15.04 27.41 -2.34
CA ILE A 5 14.89 26.56 -3.52
C ILE A 5 13.38 26.40 -3.81
N PRO A 6 12.88 26.65 -5.03
CA PRO A 6 11.46 26.52 -5.31
C PRO A 6 11.01 25.04 -5.40
N SER A 7 10.08 24.68 -4.51
CA SER A 7 8.92 23.80 -4.71
C SER A 7 9.09 22.34 -5.21
N PHE A 8 8.86 21.39 -4.28
CA PHE A 8 8.20 20.10 -4.55
C PHE A 8 6.79 20.05 -3.91
N HIS A 9 5.98 21.10 -4.07
CA HIS A 9 4.62 21.15 -3.51
C HIS A 9 3.60 20.26 -4.24
N HIS A 10 3.93 19.70 -5.41
CA HIS A 10 2.97 19.00 -6.26
C HIS A 10 2.60 17.59 -5.74
N PHE A 11 3.45 16.93 -4.95
CA PHE A 11 3.15 15.58 -4.44
C PHE A 11 2.44 15.58 -3.07
N GLY A 12 2.38 16.71 -2.38
CA GLY A 12 1.69 16.83 -1.08
C GLY A 12 0.16 16.99 -1.19
N GLY A 13 -0.37 17.39 -2.35
CA GLY A 13 -1.78 17.73 -2.55
C GLY A 13 -2.71 16.52 -2.72
N LEU A 14 -2.23 15.44 -3.34
CA LEU A 14 -3.02 14.22 -3.56
C LEU A 14 -3.43 13.54 -2.25
N SER A 15 -2.65 13.66 -1.19
CA SER A 15 -3.00 13.10 0.12
C SER A 15 -4.10 13.89 0.85
N LYS A 16 -4.30 15.17 0.50
CA LYS A 16 -5.34 16.03 1.09
C LYS A 16 -6.71 15.86 0.43
N VAL A 17 -6.75 15.53 -0.87
CA VAL A 17 -7.99 15.46 -1.65
C VAL A 17 -8.67 14.08 -1.55
N THR A 18 -7.89 13.00 -1.52
CA THR A 18 -8.47 11.64 -1.59
C THR A 18 -8.93 11.11 -0.23
N GLY A 19 -8.51 11.72 0.89
CA GLY A 19 -8.81 11.23 2.24
C GLY A 19 -8.09 9.92 2.56
N ARG A 20 -7.42 9.85 3.72
CA ARG A 20 -6.63 8.67 4.13
C ARG A 20 -7.43 7.37 4.07
N ILE A 21 -8.68 7.42 4.54
CA ILE A 21 -9.59 6.27 4.57
C ILE A 21 -9.94 5.80 3.16
N ALA A 22 -10.19 6.70 2.21
CA ALA A 22 -10.58 6.28 0.87
C ALA A 22 -9.44 5.56 0.15
N VAL A 23 -8.18 6.00 0.34
CA VAL A 23 -7.00 5.33 -0.23
C VAL A 23 -6.78 3.94 0.40
N ILE A 24 -6.99 3.81 1.71
CA ILE A 24 -6.91 2.51 2.39
C ILE A 24 -7.99 1.56 1.86
N ILE A 25 -9.25 2.02 1.78
CA ILE A 25 -10.37 1.21 1.27
C ILE A 25 -10.13 0.83 -0.19
N SER A 26 -9.76 1.79 -1.04
CA SER A 26 -9.51 1.50 -2.46
C SER A 26 -8.38 0.51 -2.65
N GLY A 27 -7.28 0.64 -1.89
CA GLY A 27 -6.18 -0.32 -1.92
C GLY A 27 -6.63 -1.72 -1.51
N THR A 28 -7.37 -1.84 -0.41
CA THR A 28 -7.91 -3.14 0.05
C THR A 28 -8.84 -3.78 -0.98
N VAL A 29 -9.73 -3.00 -1.62
CA VAL A 29 -10.62 -3.50 -2.68
C VAL A 29 -9.83 -3.99 -3.90
N ILE A 30 -8.86 -3.20 -4.36
CA ILE A 30 -8.04 -3.58 -5.53
C ILE A 30 -7.25 -4.85 -5.23
N PHE A 31 -6.63 -4.98 -4.05
CA PHE A 31 -5.95 -6.21 -3.65
C PHE A 31 -6.89 -7.41 -3.59
N GLY A 32 -8.08 -7.25 -3.00
CA GLY A 32 -9.07 -8.33 -2.96
C GLY A 32 -9.48 -8.82 -4.35
N ILE A 33 -9.68 -7.90 -5.29
CA ILE A 33 -9.98 -8.23 -6.70
C ILE A 33 -8.79 -8.93 -7.35
N LEU A 34 -7.57 -8.42 -7.18
CA LEU A 34 -6.36 -9.03 -7.77
C LEU A 34 -6.12 -10.45 -7.25
N ILE A 35 -6.32 -10.69 -5.95
CA ILE A 35 -6.24 -12.03 -5.35
C ILE A 35 -7.32 -12.93 -5.95
N ALA A 36 -8.57 -12.48 -6.04
CA ALA A 36 -9.66 -13.27 -6.63
C ALA A 36 -9.37 -13.63 -8.10
N VAL A 37 -8.83 -12.70 -8.89
CA VAL A 37 -8.37 -12.94 -10.26
C VAL A 37 -7.26 -13.99 -10.26
N LEU A 38 -6.23 -13.84 -9.44
CA LEU A 38 -5.10 -14.79 -9.39
C LEU A 38 -5.51 -16.19 -8.91
N LEU A 39 -6.50 -16.31 -8.02
CA LEU A 39 -7.03 -17.60 -7.55
C LEU A 39 -7.89 -18.31 -8.59
N THR A 40 -8.54 -17.58 -9.50
CA THR A 40 -9.42 -18.14 -10.53
C THR A 40 -8.76 -18.24 -11.90
N TRP A 41 -7.65 -17.55 -12.12
CA TRP A 41 -6.95 -17.51 -13.39
C TRP A 41 -6.05 -18.73 -13.60
N THR A 42 -6.16 -19.34 -14.78
CA THR A 42 -5.27 -20.44 -15.22
C THR A 42 -4.32 -19.93 -16.30
N PRO A 43 -2.99 -20.09 -16.15
CA PRO A 43 -2.03 -19.62 -17.14
C PRO A 43 -2.23 -20.30 -18.51
N LYS A 44 -2.34 -19.49 -19.58
CA LYS A 44 -2.42 -19.97 -20.96
C LYS A 44 -1.27 -19.36 -21.77
N ALA A 45 -0.72 -20.11 -22.73
CA ALA A 45 0.44 -19.69 -23.52
C ALA A 45 0.26 -18.35 -24.27
N GLY A 46 -0.98 -17.96 -24.60
CA GLY A 46 -1.30 -16.67 -25.23
C GLY A 46 -1.50 -15.49 -24.28
N GLN A 47 -1.33 -15.67 -22.96
CA GLN A 47 -1.66 -14.67 -21.94
C GLN A 47 -0.45 -14.18 -21.13
N LEU A 48 0.73 -14.14 -21.76
CA LEU A 48 1.97 -13.67 -21.12
C LEU A 48 1.83 -12.25 -20.55
N TRP A 49 1.02 -11.40 -21.18
CA TRP A 49 0.75 -10.03 -20.72
C TRP A 49 0.19 -9.97 -19.29
N VAL A 50 -0.55 -10.98 -18.83
CA VAL A 50 -1.11 -11.04 -17.46
C VAL A 50 0.02 -11.09 -16.42
N MET A 51 1.15 -11.75 -16.75
CA MET A 51 2.32 -11.83 -15.88
C MET A 51 3.05 -10.48 -15.72
N PHE A 52 2.79 -9.50 -16.61
CA PHE A 52 3.35 -8.15 -16.49
C PHE A 52 2.34 -7.15 -15.89
N VAL A 53 1.06 -7.26 -16.26
CA VAL A 53 0.03 -6.32 -15.81
C VAL A 53 -0.30 -6.52 -14.33
N VAL A 54 -0.43 -7.77 -13.87
CA VAL A 54 -0.82 -8.02 -12.48
C VAL A 54 0.20 -7.49 -11.46
N PRO A 55 1.52 -7.72 -11.60
CA PRO A 55 2.51 -7.13 -10.68
C PRO A 55 2.56 -5.61 -10.72
N VAL A 56 2.37 -5.00 -11.89
CA VAL A 56 2.30 -3.53 -12.02
C VAL A 56 1.10 -2.99 -11.26
N LEU A 57 -0.08 -3.57 -11.44
CA LEU A 57 -1.29 -3.17 -10.70
C LEU A 57 -1.13 -3.38 -9.20
N TRP A 58 -0.51 -4.49 -8.79
CA TRP A 58 -0.20 -4.79 -7.40
C TRP A 58 0.69 -3.71 -6.77
N GLY A 59 1.76 -3.31 -7.46
CA GLY A 59 2.67 -2.26 -6.99
C GLY A 59 2.01 -0.88 -6.92
N VAL A 60 1.25 -0.51 -7.95
CA VAL A 60 0.55 0.79 -8.02
C VAL A 60 -0.51 0.91 -6.93
N ALA A 61 -1.23 -0.17 -6.62
CA ALA A 61 -2.21 -0.17 -5.53
C ALA A 61 -1.56 -0.22 -4.14
N GLY A 62 -0.45 -0.97 -4.00
CA GLY A 62 0.23 -1.19 -2.72
C GLY A 62 0.98 0.01 -2.18
N ALA A 63 1.68 0.74 -3.05
CA ALA A 63 2.52 1.85 -2.59
C ALA A 63 1.74 2.95 -1.85
N PRO A 64 0.58 3.45 -2.34
CA PRO A 64 -0.24 4.39 -1.60
C PRO A 64 -0.85 3.76 -0.34
N TRP A 65 -1.33 2.52 -0.42
CA TRP A 65 -1.97 1.84 0.70
C TRP A 65 -1.04 1.71 1.92
N GLY A 66 0.17 1.18 1.71
CA GLY A 66 1.17 1.04 2.79
C GLY A 66 1.63 2.39 3.35
N THR A 67 1.79 3.40 2.48
CA THR A 67 2.16 4.76 2.92
C THR A 67 1.09 5.36 3.83
N GLN A 68 -0.19 5.18 3.49
CA GLN A 68 -1.31 5.73 4.28
C GLN A 68 -1.50 5.00 5.60
N ILE A 69 -1.29 3.69 5.66
CA ILE A 69 -1.33 2.92 6.92
C ILE A 69 -0.22 3.40 7.86
N ASN A 70 1.02 3.49 7.36
CA ASN A 70 2.14 3.98 8.17
C ASN A 70 1.93 5.42 8.64
N ALA A 71 1.40 6.30 7.79
CA ALA A 71 1.06 7.68 8.17
C ALA A 71 -0.06 7.74 9.22
N THR A 72 -1.00 6.79 9.20
CA THR A 72 -2.09 6.68 10.18
C THR A 72 -1.57 6.22 11.53
N TYR A 73 -0.73 5.18 11.56
CA TYR A 73 -0.05 4.71 12.78
C TYR A 73 0.83 5.82 13.40
N GLY A 74 1.57 6.56 12.59
CA GLY A 74 2.38 7.69 13.07
C GLY A 74 1.57 8.84 13.67
N SER A 75 0.36 9.12 13.13
CA SER A 75 -0.50 10.19 13.66
C SER A 75 -1.35 9.78 14.87
N LEU A 76 -1.73 8.51 14.99
CA LEU A 76 -2.58 8.02 16.09
C LEU A 76 -1.80 7.84 17.40
N PHE A 77 -0.51 7.48 17.31
CA PHE A 77 0.32 7.19 18.48
C PHE A 77 1.58 8.06 18.53
N PRO A 78 1.45 9.40 18.65
CA PRO A 78 2.60 10.31 18.62
C PRO A 78 3.57 10.09 19.79
N SER A 79 3.08 9.68 20.97
CA SER A 79 3.91 9.39 22.15
C SER A 79 4.42 7.96 22.23
N ASN A 80 3.72 7.00 21.63
CA ASN A 80 3.98 5.56 21.75
C ASN A 80 4.27 4.91 20.38
N GLN A 81 4.93 5.65 19.49
CA GLN A 81 5.16 5.24 18.10
C GLN A 81 5.92 3.90 18.01
N GLN A 82 6.94 3.68 18.84
CA GLN A 82 7.72 2.44 18.82
C GLN A 82 6.88 1.20 19.13
N ALA A 83 5.98 1.26 20.11
CA ALA A 83 5.09 0.16 20.45
C ALA A 83 4.06 -0.11 19.34
N ALA A 84 3.50 0.95 18.77
CA ALA A 84 2.53 0.86 17.69
C ALA A 84 3.12 0.23 16.42
N PHE A 85 4.32 0.66 16.00
CA PHE A 85 5.01 0.07 14.85
C PHE A 85 5.53 -1.35 15.14
N SER A 86 5.95 -1.65 16.38
CA SER A 86 6.31 -3.03 16.76
C SER A 86 5.12 -3.98 16.63
N ASN A 87 3.93 -3.56 17.09
CA ASN A 87 2.71 -4.35 16.92
C ASN A 87 2.31 -4.49 15.43
N TYR A 88 2.44 -3.43 14.63
CA TYR A 88 2.20 -3.51 13.18
C TYR A 88 3.09 -4.57 12.50
N ARG A 89 4.40 -4.57 12.79
CA ARG A 89 5.34 -5.55 12.23
C ARG A 89 5.10 -6.97 12.73
N LEU A 90 4.61 -7.12 13.97
CA LEU A 90 4.19 -8.42 14.50
C LEU A 90 3.04 -9.00 13.66
N TRP A 91 2.00 -8.21 13.39
CA TRP A 91 0.87 -8.64 12.55
C TRP A 91 1.30 -8.98 11.13
N GLU A 92 2.19 -8.17 10.54
CA GLU A 92 2.75 -8.45 9.21
C GLU A 92 3.51 -9.80 9.20
N SER A 93 4.31 -10.05 10.23
CA SER A 93 5.06 -11.31 10.39
C SER A 93 4.14 -12.52 10.55
N MET A 94 3.07 -12.39 11.35
CA MET A 94 2.05 -13.44 11.49
C MET A 94 1.37 -13.76 10.15
N GLY A 95 1.09 -12.74 9.34
CA GLY A 95 0.54 -12.92 8.00
C GLY A 95 1.47 -13.72 7.09
N PHE A 96 2.78 -13.42 7.11
CA PHE A 96 3.76 -14.22 6.37
C PHE A 96 3.82 -15.66 6.87
N THR A 97 3.79 -15.90 8.19
CA THR A 97 3.77 -17.26 8.71
C THR A 97 2.57 -18.06 8.19
N LEU A 98 1.36 -17.51 8.24
CA LEU A 98 0.15 -18.21 7.77
C LEU A 98 0.12 -18.46 6.27
N ALA A 99 0.74 -17.58 5.46
CA ALA A 99 0.74 -17.71 4.01
C ALA A 99 1.74 -18.77 3.51
N PHE A 100 2.81 -19.03 4.27
CA PHE A 100 3.91 -19.91 3.87
C PHE A 100 4.10 -21.15 4.76
N SER A 101 3.28 -21.31 5.82
CA SER A 101 3.20 -22.53 6.64
C SER A 101 2.35 -23.61 5.98
#